data_AF-A0A8S2UWC2-F1
#
_entry.id   AF-A0A8S2UWC2-F1
#
_cell.length_a   1.000
_cell.length_b   1.000
_cell.length_c   1.000
_cell.angle_alpha   90.00
_cell.angle_beta   90.00
_cell.angle_gamma   90.00
#
_symmetry.space_group_name_H-M   'P 1'
#
loop_
_entity.id
_entity.type
_entity.pdbx_description
1 polymer ?
#
loop_
_entity_poly.entity_id
_entity_poly.type
_entity_poly.pdbx_seq_one_letter_code
_entity_poly.pdbx_strand_id
1 'polypeptide(L)' 'FDSQLARHPFTFKFDENCCQTIENTGRSFQVTGKGSSSITGGPVVDEYQFLQFHMHWGANDLEGAEHVIDGVR' A
#
# COMPACT_ATOMS: atom_id res chain seq x y z
N PHE A 1 4.79 11.09 16.83
CA PHE A 1 3.71 10.09 16.93
C PHE A 1 2.38 10.81 16.83
N ASP A 2 1.57 10.51 15.81
CA ASP A 2 0.28 11.17 15.64
C ASP A 2 -0.76 10.54 16.56
N SER A 3 -1.20 11.32 17.54
CA SER A 3 -2.20 10.91 18.53
C SER A 3 -3.57 10.60 17.93
N GLN A 4 -3.89 11.10 16.74
CA GLN A 4 -5.15 10.80 16.06
C GLN A 4 -5.17 9.38 15.49
N LEU A 5 -4.08 8.95 14.87
CA LEU A 5 -3.88 7.57 14.39
C LEU A 5 -3.94 6.55 15.52
N ALA A 6 -3.50 6.93 16.72
CA ALA A 6 -3.54 6.04 17.88
C ALA A 6 -4.97 5.78 18.42
N ARG A 7 -5.89 6.74 18.25
CA ARG A 7 -7.28 6.64 18.72
C ARG A 7 -8.18 5.90 17.75
N HIS A 8 -7.85 5.96 16.46
CA HIS A 8 -8.57 5.30 15.39
C HIS A 8 -7.56 4.54 14.54
N PRO A 9 -7.13 3.33 14.96
CA PRO A 9 -6.16 2.56 14.18
C PRO A 9 -6.77 2.11 12.85
N PHE A 10 -5.91 1.84 11.87
CA PHE A 10 -6.34 1.15 10.66
C PHE A 10 -6.79 -0.27 11.01
N THR A 11 -7.89 -0.70 10.39
CA THR A 11 -8.36 -2.08 10.38
C THR A 11 -8.20 -2.63 8.97
N PHE A 12 -7.54 -3.77 8.87
CA PHE A 12 -7.28 -4.44 7.60
C PHE A 12 -8.14 -5.69 7.49
N LYS A 13 -8.99 -5.73 6.46
CA LYS A 13 -9.62 -6.96 6.02
C LYS A 13 -8.78 -7.49 4.87
N PHE A 14 -7.97 -8.51 5.17
CA PHE A 14 -7.13 -9.16 4.17
C PHE A 14 -7.70 -10.53 3.83
N ASP A 15 -7.87 -10.78 2.53
CA ASP A 15 -8.18 -12.09 1.97
C ASP A 15 -6.90 -12.65 1.35
N GLU A 16 -6.46 -13.81 1.82
CA GLU A 16 -5.26 -14.49 1.31
C GLU A 16 -5.37 -14.86 -0.17
N ASN A 17 -6.59 -14.95 -0.70
CA ASN A 17 -6.86 -15.21 -2.11
C ASN A 17 -7.17 -13.93 -2.90
N CYS A 18 -6.85 -12.74 -2.38
CA CYS A 18 -7.26 -11.47 -2.98
C CYS A 18 -6.62 -11.15 -4.34
N CYS A 19 -5.49 -11.74 -4.70
CA CYS A 19 -4.74 -11.37 -5.90
C CYS A 19 -5.27 -12.10 -7.16
N GLN A 20 -5.32 -11.39 -8.29
CA GLN A 20 -5.74 -11.91 -9.60
C GLN A 20 -4.56 -12.09 -10.56
N THR A 21 -3.87 -11.00 -10.87
CA THR A 21 -2.81 -10.97 -11.90
C THR A 21 -1.59 -10.25 -11.37
N ILE A 22 -0.44 -10.59 -11.97
CA ILE A 22 0.79 -9.82 -11.88
C ILE A 22 1.22 -9.43 -13.30
N GLU A 23 1.43 -8.14 -13.53
CA GLU A 23 1.66 -7.59 -14.87
C GLU A 23 2.86 -6.63 -14.86
N ASN A 24 3.64 -6.64 -15.94
CA ASN A 24 4.64 -5.61 -16.19
C ASN A 24 3.98 -4.45 -16.95
N THR A 25 3.90 -3.28 -16.32
CA THR A 25 3.24 -2.09 -16.89
C THR A 25 4.17 -1.26 -17.79
N GLY A 26 5.42 -1.70 -17.95
CA GLY A 26 6.50 -0.91 -18.56
C GLY A 26 7.11 0.13 -17.61
N ARG A 27 6.59 0.26 -16.39
CA ARG A 27 7.08 1.20 -15.34
C ARG A 27 7.32 0.53 -13.99
N SER A 28 6.57 -0.52 -13.69
CA SER A 28 6.69 -1.35 -12.48
C SER A 28 6.14 -2.75 -12.79
N PHE A 29 6.22 -3.66 -11.83
CA PHE A 29 5.21 -4.71 -11.72
C PHE A 29 3.99 -4.20 -10.94
N GLN A 30 2.80 -4.65 -11.30
CA GLN A 30 1.55 -4.36 -10.58
C GLN A 30 0.85 -5.67 -10.25
N VAL A 31 0.30 -5.76 -9.04
CA VAL A 31 -0.58 -6.86 -8.60
C VAL A 31 -1.99 -6.32 -8.47
N THR A 32 -2.94 -6.95 -9.16
CA THR A 32 -4.35 -6.54 -9.17
C THR A 32 -5.17 -7.37 -8.17
N GLY A 33 -6.03 -6.71 -7.39
CA GLY A 33 -6.91 -7.32 -6.41
C GLY A 33 -8.29 -7.72 -6.94
N LYS A 34 -8.96 -8.62 -6.21
CA LYS A 34 -10.34 -9.08 -6.46
C LYS A 34 -11.41 -8.20 -5.83
N GLY A 35 -11.03 -7.19 -5.04
CA GLY A 35 -11.97 -6.38 -4.25
C GLY A 35 -12.49 -7.07 -2.97
N SER A 36 -11.92 -8.22 -2.59
CA SER A 36 -12.28 -8.93 -1.35
C SER A 36 -11.55 -8.43 -0.10
N SER A 37 -10.47 -7.66 -0.29
CA SER A 37 -9.72 -7.00 0.77
C SER A 37 -10.05 -5.51 0.84
N SER A 38 -9.98 -4.92 2.04
CA SER A 38 -10.31 -3.52 2.28
C SER A 38 -9.64 -2.97 3.54
N ILE A 39 -9.65 -1.65 3.66
CA ILE A 39 -9.22 -0.91 4.85
C ILE A 39 -10.35 -0.02 5.37
N THR A 40 -10.41 0.11 6.70
CA THR A 40 -11.26 1.07 7.44
C THR A 40 -10.45 1.66 8.60
N GLY A 41 -11.01 2.65 9.30
CA GLY A 41 -10.34 3.29 10.45
C GLY A 41 -9.22 4.23 10.01
N GLY A 42 -8.27 4.57 10.90
CA GLY A 42 -7.26 5.57 10.57
C GLY A 42 -7.89 6.94 10.25
N PRO A 43 -7.31 7.69 9.29
CA PRO A 43 -7.86 8.94 8.80
C PRO A 43 -8.85 8.75 7.63
N VAL A 44 -9.19 7.52 7.23
CA VAL A 44 -10.12 7.30 6.11
C VAL A 44 -11.58 7.39 6.58
N VAL A 45 -12.45 7.96 5.74
CA VAL A 45 -13.85 8.28 6.11
C VAL A 45 -14.77 7.06 5.99
N ASP A 46 -14.44 6.13 5.09
CA ASP A 46 -15.29 4.99 4.73
C ASP A 46 -14.45 3.73 4.50
N GLU A 47 -15.07 2.64 4.05
CA GLU A 47 -14.37 1.44 3.61
C GLU A 47 -13.77 1.63 2.20
N TYR A 48 -12.45 1.43 2.09
CA TYR A 48 -11.73 1.48 0.81
C TYR A 48 -11.30 0.08 0.40
N GLN A 49 -11.74 -0.35 -0.78
CA GLN A 49 -11.40 -1.66 -1.32
C GLN A 49 -9.99 -1.66 -1.94
N PHE A 50 -9.27 -2.75 -1.72
CA PHE A 50 -7.97 -2.98 -2.33
C PHE A 50 -8.14 -3.24 -3.84
N LEU A 51 -7.59 -2.33 -4.64
CA LEU A 51 -7.61 -2.41 -6.10
C LEU A 51 -6.32 -3.00 -6.67
N GLN A 52 -5.16 -2.47 -6.28
CA GLN A 52 -3.84 -2.91 -6.74
C GLN A 52 -2.73 -2.43 -5.79
N PHE A 53 -1.55 -3.03 -5.91
CA PHE A 53 -0.29 -2.40 -5.48
C PHE A 53 0.78 -2.52 -6.56
N HIS A 54 1.79 -1.66 -6.48
CA HIS A 54 2.99 -1.66 -7.32
C HIS A 54 4.19 -1.21 -6.47
N MET A 55 5.40 -1.34 -7.00
CA MET A 55 6.63 -1.04 -6.26
C MET A 55 7.49 -0.01 -6.99
N HIS A 56 8.31 0.69 -6.21
CA HIS A 56 9.33 1.60 -6.69
C HIS A 56 10.67 1.10 -6.18
N TRP A 57 11.70 1.16 -7.01
CA TRP A 57 13.06 0.74 -6.66
C TRP A 57 14.08 1.58 -7.44
N GLY A 58 15.30 1.68 -6.90
CA GLY A 58 16.42 2.40 -7.52
C GLY A 58 17.41 1.46 -8.19
N ALA A 59 18.54 2.00 -8.64
CA ALA A 59 19.56 1.19 -9.29
C ALA A 59 20.42 0.39 -8.29
N ASN A 60 20.35 0.74 -6.99
CA ASN A 60 21.08 0.06 -5.91
C ASN A 60 20.32 0.19 -4.57
N ASP A 61 20.82 -0.48 -3.54
CA ASP A 61 20.17 -0.60 -2.23
C ASP A 61 20.09 0.72 -1.42
N LEU A 62 20.75 1.80 -1.87
CA LEU A 62 20.75 3.11 -1.20
C LEU A 62 19.73 4.10 -1.82
N GLU A 63 19.00 3.68 -2.85
CA GLU A 63 18.03 4.53 -3.54
C GLU A 63 16.81 3.74 -4.02
N GLY A 64 15.67 4.42 -4.16
CA GLY A 64 14.46 3.83 -4.73
C GLY A 64 13.17 4.17 -4.00
N ALA A 65 13.25 4.56 -2.73
CA ALA A 65 12.11 5.07 -2.00
C ALA A 65 11.65 6.43 -2.58
N GLU A 66 10.34 6.62 -2.70
CA GLU A 66 9.77 7.91 -3.10
C GLU A 66 9.76 8.92 -1.96
N HIS A 67 9.40 8.45 -0.75
CA HIS A 67 9.37 9.25 0.47
C HIS A 67 10.72 9.17 1.19
N VAL A 68 11.04 10.21 1.98
CA VAL A 68 12.28 10.37 2.73
C VAL A 68 11.94 10.64 4.18
N ILE A 69 12.60 9.98 5.13
CA ILE A 69 12.42 10.22 6.56
C ILE A 69 13.73 10.81 7.10
N ASP A 70 13.66 11.99 7.71
CA ASP A 70 14.82 12.68 8.31
C ASP A 70 16.02 12.83 7.36
N GLY A 71 15.77 12.94 6.05
CA GLY A 71 16.80 13.07 5.03
C GLY A 71 17.43 11.75 4.58
N VAL A 72 17.04 10.62 5.17
CA VAL A 72 17.47 9.28 4.76
C VAL A 72 16.50 8.74 3.72
N ARG A 73 17.04 8.41 2.55
CA ARG A 73 16.37 7.68 1.48
C ARG A 73 16.67 6.19 1.57
#